data_AF-W4VR04-F1
#
_entry.id   AF-W4VR04-F1
#
_cell.length_a   1.000
_cell.length_b   1.000
_cell.length_c   1.000
_cell.angle_alpha   90.00
_cell.angle_beta   90.00
_cell.angle_gamma   90.00
#
_symmetry.space_group_name_H-M   'P 1'
#
loop_
_entity.id
_entity.type
_entity.pdbx_description
1 polymer ?
#
loop_
_entity_poly.entity_id
_entity_poly.type
_entity_poly.pdbx_seq_one_letter_code
_entity_poly.pdbx_strand_id
1 'polypeptide(L)'
;MKKYLDDFFWRVSLSERYSSGVETKLAQDIKRIDQIIKSELPRYDFQVDTSVENIKNNGWFSANRSFIKAILCLMAYQEPKSFNDNSIVRINNDWLKQANSRNYHHFFPKAYLQKKGEDGFFINHIVNITIVDAFLNKNRIRAQAPSKYMKTFEKENKDLDKAMTTHLIDDLNSYGIWKDDYEAFFDKRAEKISQELEKRIIPQKIGAQKSMGFEG
;
A
#
# COMPACT_ATOMS: atom_id res chain seq x y z
N MET A 1 -5.42 -23.32 6.43
CA MET A 1 -6.49 -22.29 6.41
C MET A 1 -5.98 -20.84 6.35
N LYS A 2 -5.47 -20.22 7.43
CA LYS A 2 -5.11 -18.77 7.47
C LYS A 2 -4.28 -18.30 6.27
N LYS A 3 -3.17 -18.99 5.97
CA LYS A 3 -2.27 -18.66 4.85
C LYS A 3 -2.99 -18.59 3.49
N TYR A 4 -3.98 -19.46 3.25
CA TYR A 4 -4.72 -19.50 1.98
C TYR A 4 -5.80 -18.43 1.92
N LEU A 5 -6.40 -18.08 3.06
CA LEU A 5 -7.33 -16.95 3.15
C LEU A 5 -6.61 -15.61 2.95
N ASP A 6 -5.43 -15.45 3.57
CA ASP A 6 -4.58 -14.28 3.36
C ASP A 6 -4.24 -14.15 1.86
N ASP A 7 -3.72 -15.22 1.24
CA ASP A 7 -3.44 -15.27 -0.20
C ASP A 7 -4.65 -14.87 -1.05
N PHE A 8 -5.83 -15.46 -0.77
CA PHE A 8 -7.07 -15.13 -1.47
C PHE A 8 -7.43 -13.64 -1.35
N PHE A 9 -7.41 -13.09 -0.12
CA PHE A 9 -7.69 -11.68 0.15
C PHE A 9 -6.78 -10.76 -0.65
N TRP A 10 -5.47 -11.00 -0.61
CA TRP A 10 -4.49 -10.17 -1.32
C TRP A 10 -4.68 -10.27 -2.83
N ARG A 11 -4.93 -11.47 -3.37
CA ARG A 11 -5.15 -11.61 -4.81
C ARG A 11 -6.36 -10.84 -5.31
N VAL A 12 -7.50 -11.06 -4.68
CA VAL A 12 -8.77 -10.42 -5.03
C VAL A 12 -8.65 -8.91 -4.97
N SER A 13 -7.97 -8.41 -3.93
CA SER A 13 -7.85 -6.97 -3.67
C SER A 13 -6.89 -6.30 -4.66
N LEU A 14 -5.72 -6.90 -4.91
CA LEU A 14 -4.69 -6.35 -5.79
C LEU A 14 -5.05 -6.45 -7.28
N SER A 15 -5.76 -7.50 -7.70
CA SER A 15 -6.22 -7.62 -9.09
C SER A 15 -7.50 -6.83 -9.38
N GLU A 16 -8.01 -6.07 -8.40
CA GLU A 16 -9.32 -5.41 -8.44
C GLU A 16 -10.42 -6.35 -8.96
N ARG A 17 -10.42 -7.60 -8.47
CA ARG A 17 -11.17 -8.72 -9.09
C ARG A 17 -12.64 -8.40 -9.31
N TYR A 18 -13.28 -7.71 -8.36
CA TYR A 18 -14.70 -7.37 -8.41
C TYR A 18 -15.01 -5.99 -9.03
N SER A 19 -14.08 -5.40 -9.79
CA SER A 19 -14.36 -4.17 -10.56
C SER A 19 -15.37 -4.37 -11.70
N SER A 20 -15.58 -5.62 -12.14
CA SER A 20 -16.51 -6.01 -13.20
C SER A 20 -16.96 -7.46 -13.03
N GLY A 21 -18.10 -7.84 -13.61
CA GLY A 21 -18.58 -9.24 -13.62
C GLY A 21 -18.73 -9.85 -12.23
N VAL A 22 -19.21 -9.06 -11.26
CA VAL A 22 -19.16 -9.37 -9.82
C VAL A 22 -19.86 -10.69 -9.50
N GLU A 23 -21.08 -10.90 -9.98
CA GLU A 23 -21.88 -12.09 -9.68
C GLU A 23 -21.16 -13.39 -10.10
N THR A 24 -20.68 -13.45 -11.34
CA THR A 24 -19.94 -14.61 -11.86
C THR A 24 -18.67 -14.87 -11.06
N LYS A 25 -17.91 -13.81 -10.74
CA LYS A 25 -16.65 -13.96 -9.98
C LYS A 25 -16.89 -14.38 -8.54
N LEU A 26 -17.95 -13.89 -7.89
CA LEU A 26 -18.37 -14.35 -6.56
C LEU A 26 -18.77 -15.83 -6.58
N ALA A 27 -19.55 -16.26 -7.57
CA ALA A 27 -19.92 -17.67 -7.71
C ALA A 27 -18.69 -18.59 -7.90
N GLN A 28 -17.67 -18.14 -8.63
CA GLN A 28 -16.39 -18.84 -8.74
C GLN A 28 -15.63 -18.86 -7.40
N ASP A 29 -15.60 -17.72 -6.70
CA ASP A 29 -14.80 -17.55 -5.51
C ASP A 29 -15.38 -18.26 -4.28
N ILE A 30 -16.70 -18.44 -4.19
CA ILE A 30 -17.32 -19.29 -3.16
C ILE A 30 -16.71 -20.69 -3.19
N LYS A 31 -16.51 -21.28 -4.37
CA LYS A 31 -15.86 -22.59 -4.52
C LYS A 31 -14.40 -22.58 -4.05
N ARG A 32 -13.71 -21.44 -4.21
CA ARG A 32 -12.34 -21.26 -3.70
C ARG A 32 -12.32 -21.12 -2.18
N ILE A 33 -13.30 -20.45 -1.58
CA ILE A 33 -13.48 -20.38 -0.13
C ILE A 33 -13.75 -21.78 0.43
N ASP A 34 -14.59 -22.59 -0.21
CA ASP A 34 -14.84 -23.98 0.20
C ASP A 34 -13.55 -24.82 0.22
N GLN A 35 -12.70 -24.65 -0.79
CA GLN A 35 -11.36 -25.27 -0.82
C GLN A 35 -10.49 -24.80 0.35
N ILE A 36 -10.46 -23.48 0.62
CA ILE A 36 -9.69 -22.90 1.74
C ILE A 36 -10.14 -23.46 3.09
N ILE A 37 -11.45 -23.60 3.30
CA ILE A 37 -12.04 -24.18 4.52
C ILE A 37 -11.56 -25.62 4.71
N LYS A 38 -11.48 -26.40 3.62
CA LYS A 38 -10.92 -27.75 3.59
C LYS A 38 -9.38 -27.80 3.69
N SER A 39 -8.73 -26.65 3.82
CA SER A 39 -7.27 -26.50 3.78
C SER A 39 -6.63 -27.03 2.49
N GLU A 40 -7.34 -26.87 1.36
CA GLU A 40 -6.84 -27.08 0.02
C GLU A 40 -6.44 -25.73 -0.60
N LEU A 41 -5.34 -25.69 -1.35
CA LEU A 41 -4.88 -24.49 -2.04
C LEU A 41 -5.72 -24.25 -3.31
N PRO A 42 -6.47 -23.13 -3.41
CA PRO A 42 -7.23 -22.85 -4.62
C PRO A 42 -6.33 -22.55 -5.81
N ARG A 43 -6.83 -22.89 -7.00
CA ARG A 43 -6.27 -22.45 -8.28
C ARG A 43 -6.99 -21.19 -8.77
N TYR A 44 -6.20 -20.27 -9.30
CA TYR A 44 -6.67 -19.00 -9.82
C TYR A 44 -6.49 -18.94 -11.33
N ASP A 45 -7.48 -18.37 -11.99
CA ASP A 45 -7.57 -18.15 -13.44
C ASP A 45 -7.16 -16.72 -13.85
N PHE A 46 -6.64 -15.94 -12.90
CA PHE A 46 -6.15 -14.58 -13.09
C PHE A 46 -4.81 -14.40 -12.37
N GLN A 47 -4.00 -13.46 -12.87
CA GLN A 47 -2.74 -13.08 -12.25
C GLN A 47 -2.89 -11.90 -11.30
N VAL A 48 -1.89 -11.78 -10.44
CA VAL A 48 -1.68 -10.62 -9.58
C VAL A 48 -0.27 -10.16 -9.83
N ASP A 49 -0.14 -8.89 -10.18
CA ASP A 49 1.14 -8.26 -10.43
C ASP A 49 1.53 -7.42 -9.21
N THR A 50 2.55 -7.87 -8.48
CA THR A 50 3.12 -7.14 -7.34
C THR A 50 4.41 -6.41 -7.69
N SER A 51 4.76 -6.32 -8.98
CA SER A 51 5.99 -5.67 -9.44
C SER A 51 6.01 -4.18 -9.11
N VAL A 52 7.23 -3.65 -9.00
CA VAL A 52 7.48 -2.22 -8.82
C VAL A 52 6.78 -1.42 -9.93
N GLU A 53 6.92 -1.84 -11.17
CA GLU A 53 6.31 -1.17 -12.33
C GLU A 53 4.79 -1.12 -12.24
N ASN A 54 4.13 -2.22 -11.84
CA ASN A 54 2.69 -2.20 -11.67
C ASN A 54 2.25 -1.21 -10.58
N ILE A 55 2.99 -1.12 -9.47
CA ILE A 55 2.72 -0.15 -8.40
C ILE A 55 2.90 1.28 -8.90
N LYS A 56 4.00 1.57 -9.62
CA LYS A 56 4.29 2.90 -10.19
C LYS A 56 3.22 3.32 -11.19
N ASN A 57 2.77 2.41 -12.05
CA ASN A 57 1.81 2.72 -13.12
C ASN A 57 0.36 2.80 -12.63
N ASN A 58 0.00 2.05 -11.58
CA ASN A 58 -1.38 1.94 -11.11
C ASN A 58 -1.62 2.54 -9.72
N GLY A 59 -0.65 3.24 -9.14
CA GLY A 59 -0.71 3.73 -7.76
C GLY A 59 -1.33 5.12 -7.57
N TRP A 60 -1.98 5.72 -8.58
CA TRP A 60 -2.74 6.96 -8.39
C TRP A 60 -3.71 6.84 -7.19
N PHE A 61 -3.58 7.76 -6.23
CA PHE A 61 -4.26 7.64 -4.97
C PHE A 61 -5.75 7.97 -5.09
N SER A 62 -6.55 6.91 -5.06
CA SER A 62 -8.00 6.95 -4.89
C SER A 62 -8.42 5.91 -3.87
N ALA A 63 -8.86 6.34 -2.69
CA ALA A 63 -9.25 5.44 -1.62
C ALA A 63 -10.48 4.57 -1.93
N ASN A 64 -11.13 4.76 -3.09
CA ASN A 64 -12.22 3.89 -3.56
C ASN A 64 -11.72 2.67 -4.35
N ARG A 65 -10.50 2.72 -4.88
CA ARG A 65 -9.91 1.64 -5.66
C ARG A 65 -9.47 0.48 -4.78
N SER A 66 -9.73 -0.74 -5.22
CA SER A 66 -9.40 -1.95 -4.47
C SER A 66 -7.89 -2.12 -4.34
N PHE A 67 -7.15 -1.82 -5.41
CA PHE A 67 -5.68 -1.87 -5.42
C PHE A 67 -5.07 -0.92 -4.37
N ILE A 68 -5.58 0.32 -4.30
CA ILE A 68 -5.13 1.34 -3.35
C ILE A 68 -5.48 0.93 -1.92
N LYS A 69 -6.70 0.42 -1.68
CA LYS A 69 -7.09 -0.11 -0.36
C LYS A 69 -6.20 -1.28 0.07
N ALA A 70 -5.80 -2.16 -0.84
CA ALA A 70 -4.88 -3.25 -0.52
C ALA A 70 -3.55 -2.72 0.01
N ILE A 71 -2.94 -1.74 -0.67
CA ILE A 71 -1.68 -1.12 -0.22
C ILE A 71 -1.86 -0.36 1.09
N LEU A 72 -3.00 0.31 1.31
CA LEU A 72 -3.32 0.93 2.60
C LEU A 72 -3.47 -0.10 3.71
N CYS A 73 -4.11 -1.25 3.45
CA CYS A 73 -4.17 -2.36 4.40
C CYS A 73 -2.77 -2.91 4.70
N LEU A 74 -1.89 -2.97 3.71
CA LEU A 74 -0.48 -3.33 3.91
C LEU A 74 0.20 -2.33 4.86
N MET A 75 0.04 -1.02 4.63
CA MET A 75 0.61 0.01 5.49
C MET A 75 0.05 -0.06 6.92
N ALA A 76 -1.26 -0.28 7.06
CA ALA A 76 -1.91 -0.46 8.36
C ALA A 76 -1.42 -1.71 9.10
N TYR A 77 -1.16 -2.80 8.36
CA TYR A 77 -0.62 -4.05 8.89
C TYR A 77 0.79 -3.87 9.50
N GLN A 78 1.55 -2.86 9.06
CA GLN A 78 2.85 -2.53 9.65
C GLN A 78 2.76 -1.81 11.00
N GLU A 79 1.54 -1.54 11.49
CA GLU A 79 1.28 -0.80 12.73
C GLU A 79 1.99 0.57 12.74
N PRO A 80 1.56 1.50 11.86
CA PRO A 80 2.28 2.74 11.62
C PRO A 80 2.46 3.54 12.91
N LYS A 81 3.68 4.04 13.12
CA LYS A 81 4.05 4.80 14.32
C LYS A 81 4.12 6.30 14.07
N SER A 82 3.82 7.07 15.11
CA SER A 82 4.00 8.51 15.14
C SER A 82 5.47 8.88 14.98
N PHE A 83 5.74 9.89 14.15
CA PHE A 83 7.10 10.38 13.91
C PHE A 83 7.67 11.06 15.17
N ASN A 84 6.81 11.56 16.06
CA ASN A 84 7.21 12.29 17.26
C ASN A 84 7.80 11.39 18.35
N ASP A 85 7.19 10.23 18.58
CA ASP A 85 7.41 9.48 19.83
C ASP A 85 7.21 7.97 19.70
N ASN A 86 7.09 7.45 18.47
CA ASN A 86 6.84 6.03 18.20
C ASN A 86 5.51 5.46 18.74
N SER A 87 4.58 6.30 19.20
CA SER A 87 3.23 5.85 19.58
C SER A 87 2.48 5.28 18.38
N ILE A 88 1.66 4.25 18.60
CA ILE A 88 0.88 3.61 17.52
C ILE A 88 -0.15 4.60 16.99
N VAL A 89 -0.16 4.84 15.68
CA VAL A 89 -1.19 5.64 15.01
C VAL A 89 -2.46 4.80 14.93
N ARG A 90 -3.46 5.17 15.74
CA ARG A 90 -4.75 4.48 15.75
C ARG A 90 -5.55 4.82 14.49
N ILE A 91 -5.73 3.84 13.63
CA ILE A 91 -6.57 3.96 12.43
C ILE A 91 -8.00 3.60 12.82
N ASN A 92 -8.88 4.59 12.97
CA ASN A 92 -10.29 4.31 13.26
C ASN A 92 -11.02 3.84 11.99
N ASN A 93 -11.91 2.86 12.12
CA ASN A 93 -12.54 2.15 10.99
C ASN A 93 -13.39 3.05 10.08
N ASP A 94 -13.98 4.11 10.63
CA ASP A 94 -14.76 5.08 9.85
C ASP A 94 -13.90 5.83 8.81
N TRP A 95 -12.57 5.82 8.97
CA TRP A 95 -11.66 6.64 8.19
C TRP A 95 -11.09 5.94 6.96
N LEU A 96 -11.01 4.60 6.95
CA LEU A 96 -10.52 3.84 5.78
C LEU A 96 -11.43 4.00 4.54
N LYS A 97 -12.68 4.44 4.72
CA LYS A 97 -13.67 4.62 3.64
C LYS A 97 -13.59 5.98 2.93
N GLN A 98 -12.84 6.96 3.45
CA GLN A 98 -12.82 8.32 2.89
C GLN A 98 -11.43 8.68 2.36
N ALA A 99 -11.34 9.09 1.08
CA ALA A 99 -10.09 9.59 0.49
C ALA A 99 -9.54 10.84 1.20
N ASN A 100 -10.42 11.59 1.87
CA ASN A 100 -10.10 12.75 2.72
C ASN A 100 -9.89 12.38 4.21
N SER A 101 -9.69 11.10 4.51
CA SER A 101 -9.34 10.63 5.85
C SER A 101 -8.23 11.51 6.43
N ARG A 102 -8.46 11.99 7.65
CA ARG A 102 -7.56 12.92 8.33
C ARG A 102 -6.14 12.36 8.52
N ASN A 103 -5.91 11.07 8.30
CA ASN A 103 -4.65 10.39 8.58
C ASN A 103 -3.80 10.07 7.33
N TYR A 104 -4.32 10.24 6.11
CA TYR A 104 -3.50 10.05 4.90
C TYR A 104 -2.75 11.33 4.58
N HIS A 105 -1.43 11.26 4.62
CA HIS A 105 -0.58 12.41 4.41
C HIS A 105 0.47 12.12 3.36
N HIS A 106 0.61 13.06 2.43
CA HIS A 106 1.73 13.09 1.51
C HIS A 106 3.02 13.32 2.30
N PHE A 107 3.95 12.36 2.24
CA PHE A 107 5.25 12.45 2.89
C PHE A 107 6.03 13.63 2.31
N PHE A 108 6.14 13.70 0.98
CA PHE A 108 6.49 14.94 0.29
C PHE A 108 5.22 15.77 0.08
N PRO A 109 5.04 16.91 0.77
CA PRO A 109 3.76 17.62 0.72
C PRO A 109 3.40 18.09 -0.69
N LYS A 110 2.10 17.99 -1.04
CA LYS A 110 1.58 18.40 -2.36
C LYS A 110 2.06 19.78 -2.79
N ALA A 111 1.89 20.78 -1.92
CA ALA A 111 2.27 22.16 -2.22
C ALA A 111 3.79 22.35 -2.41
N TYR A 112 4.62 21.49 -1.83
CA TYR A 112 6.06 21.51 -2.04
C TYR A 112 6.41 20.96 -3.43
N LEU A 113 5.88 19.78 -3.78
CA LEU A 113 6.14 19.16 -5.09
C LEU A 113 5.53 19.94 -6.26
N GLN A 114 4.34 20.52 -6.09
CA GLN A 114 3.72 21.40 -7.10
C GLN A 114 4.62 22.58 -7.46
N LYS A 115 5.29 23.19 -6.47
CA LYS A 115 6.25 24.28 -6.72
C LYS A 115 7.51 23.82 -7.44
N LYS A 116 7.87 22.54 -7.34
CA LYS A 116 8.96 21.92 -8.09
C LYS A 116 8.55 21.48 -9.50
N GLY A 117 7.27 21.62 -9.87
CA GLY A 117 6.78 21.22 -11.19
C GLY A 117 6.59 19.70 -11.35
N GLU A 118 6.50 18.96 -10.25
CA GLU A 118 6.25 17.52 -10.27
C GLU A 118 4.86 17.21 -10.85
N ASP A 119 4.72 16.10 -11.56
CA ASP A 119 3.44 15.74 -12.17
C ASP A 119 2.40 15.38 -11.09
N GLY A 120 1.14 15.77 -11.34
CA GLY A 120 0.04 15.52 -10.43
C GLY A 120 -0.08 14.05 -10.05
N PHE A 121 0.10 13.14 -11.02
CA PHE A 121 0.07 11.69 -10.86
C PHE A 121 1.03 11.22 -9.78
N PHE A 122 2.30 11.63 -9.89
CA PHE A 122 3.33 11.26 -8.92
C PHE A 122 3.10 11.98 -7.58
N ILE A 123 2.69 13.24 -7.58
CA ILE A 123 2.37 13.98 -6.34
C ILE A 123 1.32 13.23 -5.53
N ASN A 124 0.20 12.85 -6.15
CA ASN A 124 -0.92 12.17 -5.51
C ASN A 124 -0.88 10.64 -5.75
N HIS A 125 0.29 10.06 -5.50
CA HIS A 125 0.52 8.62 -5.63
C HIS A 125 0.53 7.91 -4.27
N ILE A 126 0.09 6.65 -4.20
CA ILE A 126 0.07 5.84 -2.96
C ILE A 126 1.44 5.70 -2.32
N VAL A 127 2.50 5.65 -3.14
CA VAL A 127 3.90 5.61 -2.68
C VAL A 127 4.31 6.87 -1.92
N ASN A 128 3.60 8.00 -2.12
CA ASN A 128 3.83 9.22 -1.36
C ASN A 128 2.92 9.31 -0.12
N ILE A 129 2.04 8.35 0.15
CA ILE A 129 1.13 8.39 1.29
C ILE A 129 1.74 7.73 2.52
N THR A 130 1.64 8.39 3.66
CA THR A 130 1.91 7.83 5.00
C THR A 130 0.66 7.94 5.86
N ILE A 131 0.55 7.07 6.86
CA ILE A 131 -0.55 7.05 7.81
C ILE A 131 -0.07 7.68 9.11
N VAL A 132 -0.38 8.94 9.35
CA VAL A 132 0.06 9.64 10.56
C VAL A 132 -1.11 10.22 11.33
N ASP A 133 -0.90 10.50 12.62
CA ASP A 133 -1.90 11.19 13.42
C ASP A 133 -2.08 12.64 12.95
N ALA A 134 -3.31 12.99 12.59
CA ALA A 134 -3.68 14.27 12.01
C ALA A 134 -3.40 15.47 12.92
N PHE A 135 -3.34 15.27 14.24
CA PHE A 135 -3.17 16.35 15.20
C PHE A 135 -1.68 16.62 15.47
N LEU A 136 -0.91 15.55 15.66
CA LEU A 136 0.50 15.64 16.07
C LEU A 136 1.44 15.98 14.90
N ASN A 137 1.24 15.36 13.73
CA ASN A 137 2.27 15.36 12.68
C ASN A 137 1.94 16.37 11.57
N LYS A 138 0.64 16.53 11.24
CA LYS A 138 0.18 17.42 10.16
C LYS A 138 0.62 18.87 10.35
N ASN A 139 0.53 19.38 11.58
CA ASN A 139 0.86 20.76 11.91
C ASN A 139 2.36 21.07 11.77
N ARG A 140 3.20 20.05 11.80
CA ARG A 140 4.66 20.15 11.65
C ARG A 140 5.10 19.98 10.20
N ILE A 141 4.50 19.04 9.47
CA ILE A 141 4.81 18.76 8.06
C ILE A 141 4.40 19.97 7.16
N ARG A 142 3.13 20.41 7.26
CA ARG A 142 2.55 21.50 6.44
C ARG A 142 2.98 21.41 4.95
N ALA A 143 3.49 22.50 4.38
CA ALA A 143 4.02 22.59 3.03
C ALA A 143 5.57 22.59 3.01
N GLN A 144 6.21 22.07 4.07
CA GLN A 144 7.67 22.06 4.18
C GLN A 144 8.27 20.87 3.42
N ALA A 145 9.50 21.05 2.95
CA ALA A 145 10.27 19.95 2.38
C ALA A 145 10.59 18.89 3.46
N PRO A 146 10.63 17.58 3.14
CA PRO A 146 11.01 16.53 4.07
C PRO A 146 12.30 16.77 4.85
N SER A 147 13.36 17.24 4.19
CA SER A 147 14.63 17.55 4.83
C SER A 147 14.51 18.57 5.97
N LYS A 148 13.47 19.41 5.96
CA LYS A 148 13.20 20.42 6.98
C LYS A 148 12.38 19.86 8.12
N TYR A 149 11.22 19.28 7.84
CA TYR A 149 10.35 18.79 8.92
C TYR A 149 10.93 17.53 9.58
N MET A 150 11.60 16.64 8.82
CA MET A 150 12.21 15.42 9.35
C MET A 150 13.37 15.71 10.30
N LYS A 151 14.16 16.76 10.06
CA LYS A 151 15.19 17.20 11.03
C LYS A 151 14.60 17.60 12.38
N THR A 152 13.35 18.06 12.39
CA THR A 152 12.67 18.39 13.66
C THR A 152 12.27 17.12 14.39
N PHE A 153 11.73 16.12 13.67
CA PHE A 153 11.42 14.81 14.25
C PHE A 153 12.67 14.06 14.72
N GLU A 154 13.77 14.11 13.97
CA GLU A 154 15.04 13.45 14.31
C GLU A 154 15.65 13.98 15.61
N LYS A 155 15.53 15.29 15.86
CA LYS A 155 16.01 15.90 17.10
C LYS A 155 15.25 15.40 18.33
N GLU A 156 13.93 15.25 18.19
CA GLU A 156 12.99 14.94 19.27
C GLU A 156 12.82 13.43 19.49
N ASN A 157 12.79 12.64 18.42
CA ASN A 157 12.63 11.20 18.44
C ASN A 157 13.96 10.51 18.14
N LYS A 158 14.66 10.06 19.17
CA LYS A 158 15.94 9.33 19.02
C LYS A 158 15.79 7.98 18.31
N ASP A 159 14.57 7.46 18.25
CA ASP A 159 14.20 6.21 17.62
C ASP A 159 13.37 6.45 16.35
N LEU A 160 13.61 7.56 15.64
CA LEU A 160 12.85 7.91 14.43
C LEU A 160 12.93 6.82 13.36
N ASP A 161 14.09 6.17 13.21
CA ASP A 161 14.27 5.07 12.25
C ASP A 161 13.27 3.93 12.49
N LYS A 162 13.01 3.59 13.77
CA LYS A 162 12.01 2.57 14.14
C LYS A 162 10.61 3.00 13.71
N ALA A 163 10.27 4.28 13.80
CA ALA A 163 9.00 4.78 13.29
C ALA A 163 8.97 4.62 11.77
N MET A 164 10.02 5.04 11.07
CA MET A 164 10.09 5.05 9.61
C MET A 164 10.01 3.65 8.99
N THR A 165 10.59 2.64 9.65
CA THR A 165 10.44 1.24 9.21
C THR A 165 8.97 0.82 9.14
N THR A 166 8.11 1.27 10.07
CA THR A 166 6.66 0.99 10.03
C THR A 166 5.93 1.70 8.88
N HIS A 167 6.56 2.72 8.27
CA HIS A 167 6.06 3.41 7.08
C HIS A 167 6.66 2.89 5.78
N LEU A 168 7.35 1.74 5.82
CA LEU A 168 8.06 1.14 4.70
C LEU A 168 9.20 2.03 4.17
N ILE A 169 9.91 2.68 5.10
CA ILE A 169 11.11 3.47 4.87
C ILE A 169 12.21 2.87 5.75
N ASP A 170 12.99 1.95 5.19
CA ASP A 170 13.95 1.14 5.96
C ASP A 170 15.23 1.91 6.33
N ASP A 171 15.61 2.90 5.52
CA ASP A 171 16.82 3.70 5.74
C ASP A 171 16.58 5.15 5.31
N LEU A 172 16.54 6.07 6.28
CA LEU A 172 16.34 7.49 6.04
C LEU A 172 17.39 8.11 5.11
N ASN A 173 18.60 7.55 5.07
CA ASN A 173 19.73 8.11 4.32
C ASN A 173 19.68 7.78 2.82
N SER A 174 19.24 6.58 2.46
CA SER A 174 19.17 6.14 1.06
C SER A 174 17.87 6.52 0.35
N TYR A 175 16.81 6.89 1.06
CA TYR A 175 15.50 7.22 0.49
C TYR A 175 15.38 8.68 0.01
N GLY A 176 16.49 9.42 -0.11
CA GLY A 176 16.46 10.79 -0.65
C GLY A 176 15.85 11.86 0.28
N ILE A 177 15.38 11.49 1.48
CA ILE A 177 14.62 12.33 2.40
C ILE A 177 15.41 13.58 2.83
N TRP A 178 16.68 13.42 3.19
CA TRP A 178 17.51 14.52 3.68
C TRP A 178 17.95 15.52 2.60
N LYS A 179 17.85 15.12 1.32
CA LYS A 179 18.20 15.93 0.15
C LYS A 179 16.96 16.42 -0.61
N ASP A 180 15.76 16.11 -0.10
CA ASP A 180 14.49 16.34 -0.79
C ASP A 180 14.44 15.78 -2.21
N ASP A 181 15.07 14.62 -2.40
CA ASP A 181 15.10 13.86 -3.66
C ASP A 181 13.85 12.96 -3.70
N TYR A 182 12.85 13.44 -4.42
CA TYR A 182 11.56 12.78 -4.50
C TYR A 182 11.58 11.52 -5.35
N GLU A 183 12.38 11.52 -6.42
CA GLU A 183 12.52 10.36 -7.32
C GLU A 183 13.13 9.18 -6.57
N ALA A 184 14.24 9.41 -5.85
CA ALA A 184 14.86 8.38 -5.02
C ALA A 184 13.90 7.85 -3.94
N PHE A 185 13.14 8.73 -3.29
CA PHE A 185 12.11 8.34 -2.32
C PHE A 185 11.04 7.45 -2.96
N PHE A 186 10.51 7.88 -4.10
CA PHE A 186 9.44 7.19 -4.81
C PHE A 186 9.87 5.79 -5.23
N ASP A 187 11.06 5.67 -5.83
CA ASP A 187 11.58 4.40 -6.32
C ASP A 187 11.86 3.43 -5.19
N LYS A 188 12.58 3.88 -4.15
CA LYS A 188 12.91 3.03 -3.00
C LYS A 188 11.69 2.56 -2.24
N ARG A 189 10.70 3.44 -2.08
CA ARG A 189 9.47 3.09 -1.37
C ARG A 189 8.56 2.19 -2.21
N ALA A 190 8.53 2.34 -3.54
CA ALA A 190 7.85 1.42 -4.43
C ALA A 190 8.49 0.02 -4.41
N GLU A 191 9.83 -0.07 -4.42
CA GLU A 191 10.59 -1.32 -4.23
C GLU A 191 10.19 -1.99 -2.91
N LYS A 192 10.19 -1.25 -1.80
CA LYS A 192 9.84 -1.80 -0.50
C LYS A 192 8.38 -2.29 -0.43
N ILE A 193 7.43 -1.54 -0.99
CA ILE A 193 6.03 -1.95 -1.08
C ILE A 193 5.90 -3.24 -1.90
N SER A 194 6.58 -3.33 -3.05
CA SER A 194 6.59 -4.51 -3.91
C SER A 194 7.06 -5.76 -3.16
N GLN A 195 8.20 -5.67 -2.48
CA GLN A 195 8.76 -6.76 -1.66
C GLN A 195 7.79 -7.23 -0.56
N GLU A 196 7.07 -6.29 0.07
CA GLU A 196 6.06 -6.66 1.04
C GLU A 196 4.86 -7.34 0.37
N LEU A 197 4.31 -6.79 -0.71
CA LEU A 197 3.18 -7.43 -1.42
C LEU A 197 3.51 -8.84 -1.91
N GLU A 198 4.73 -9.08 -2.39
CA GLU A 198 5.15 -10.41 -2.85
C GLU A 198 5.07 -11.46 -1.75
N LYS A 199 5.45 -11.13 -0.50
CA LYS A 199 5.36 -12.04 0.66
C LYS A 199 3.94 -12.50 0.98
N ARG A 200 2.93 -11.79 0.47
CA ARG A 200 1.51 -12.00 0.76
C ARG A 200 0.80 -12.86 -0.29
N ILE A 201 1.50 -13.22 -1.36
CA ILE A 201 1.00 -14.06 -2.45
C ILE A 201 1.77 -15.37 -2.46
N ILE A 202 1.06 -16.49 -2.60
CA ILE A 202 1.65 -17.81 -2.82
C ILE A 202 2.00 -17.94 -4.32
N PRO A 203 3.25 -18.15 -4.73
CA PRO A 203 3.55 -18.27 -6.16
C PRO A 203 2.79 -19.44 -6.80
N GLN A 204 2.08 -19.16 -7.90
CA GLN A 204 1.36 -20.17 -8.68
C GLN A 204 1.45 -19.84 -10.17
N LYS A 205 1.63 -20.87 -11.01
CA LYS A 205 1.38 -20.74 -12.45
C LYS A 205 -0.14 -20.63 -12.65
N ILE A 206 -0.58 -19.77 -13.58
CA ILE A 206 -2.01 -19.72 -13.94
C ILE A 206 -2.42 -21.13 -14.39
N GLY A 207 -3.51 -21.65 -13.85
CA GLY A 207 -4.10 -22.85 -14.40
C GLY A 207 -4.66 -22.53 -15.78
N ALA A 208 -4.13 -23.13 -16.84
CA ALA A 208 -4.87 -23.24 -18.09
C ALA A 208 -6.22 -23.88 -17.75
N GLN A 209 -7.33 -23.25 -18.13
CA GLN A 209 -8.62 -23.92 -18.07
C GLN A 209 -8.48 -25.24 -18.80
N LYS A 210 -8.64 -26.37 -18.10
CA LYS A 210 -8.95 -27.62 -18.78
C LYS A 210 -10.27 -27.35 -19.49
N SER A 211 -10.21 -27.21 -20.82
CA SER A 211 -11.38 -27.34 -21.67
C SER A 211 -12.04 -28.65 -21.28
N MET A 212 -13.18 -28.59 -20.60
CA MET A 212 -14.07 -29.73 -20.55
C MET A 212 -14.54 -29.93 -21.99
N GLY A 213 -13.95 -30.90 -22.67
CA GLY A 213 -14.49 -31.41 -23.92
C GLY A 213 -15.91 -31.87 -23.63
N PHE A 214 -16.88 -31.21 -24.24
CA PHE A 214 -18.18 -31.80 -24.43
C PHE A 214 -18.01 -32.81 -25.56
N GLU A 215 -17.88 -34.08 -25.22
CA GLU A 215 -18.24 -35.16 -26.13
C GLU A 215 -19.76 -35.33 -26.03
N GLY A 216 -20.43 -35.03 -27.14
CA GLY A 216 -21.85 -35.25 -27.41
C GLY A 216 -22.06 -35.17 -28.92
#